data_AF-A0A2K3V1U6-F1
#
_entry.id   AF-A0A2K3V1U6-F1
#
_cell.length_a   1.000
_cell.length_b   1.000
_cell.length_c   1.000
_cell.angle_alpha   90.00
_cell.angle_beta   90.00
_cell.angle_gamma   90.00
#
_symmetry.space_group_name_H-M   'P 1'
#
loop_
_entity.id
_entity.type
_entity.pdbx_description
1 polymer ?
#
loop_
_entity_poly.entity_id
_entity_poly.type
_entity_poly.pdbx_seq_one_letter_code
_entity_poly.pdbx_strand_id
1 'polypeptide(L)'
;MTLHPATQRAQLQFLFREVPVVTTVQLHRLGLLRAAGSLTLPERTRDCVTRVTQQRSVTRLSFVALKASTLQRPAQVLQHLAGVAEARLQLGELAPGERFSLIATRGRPSGNQPDAELLLGGPSGYQDQALEFDAGYPKLRVDEKLRAFAEQGYTGILWATSVHGRVETLFQRMRDLRAAGELPGVERCQVTFVDFWTAHRDPYGHRPRCHKPFVRSSY
;
A
#
# COMPACT_ATOMS: atom_id res chain seq x y z
N MET A 1 -23.63 0.10 11.14
CA MET A 1 -24.63 0.31 10.06
C MET A 1 -24.24 -0.56 8.89
N THR A 2 -25.14 -1.38 8.35
CA THR A 2 -24.89 -2.19 7.16
C THR A 2 -25.21 -1.36 5.93
N LEU A 3 -24.23 -1.14 5.05
CA LEU A 3 -24.42 -0.38 3.80
C LEU A 3 -25.47 -1.05 2.91
N HIS A 4 -26.23 -0.25 2.16
CA HIS A 4 -27.18 -0.74 1.18
C HIS A 4 -26.43 -1.54 0.07
N PRO A 5 -26.98 -2.65 -0.45
CA PRO A 5 -26.28 -3.51 -1.43
C PRO A 5 -25.79 -2.77 -2.69
N ALA A 6 -26.57 -1.81 -3.19
CA ALA A 6 -26.16 -1.00 -4.35
C ALA A 6 -24.92 -0.14 -4.05
N THR A 7 -24.85 0.45 -2.85
CA THR A 7 -23.70 1.24 -2.39
C THR A 7 -22.46 0.37 -2.26
N GLN A 8 -22.58 -0.83 -1.70
CA GLN A 8 -21.46 -1.78 -1.59
C GLN A 8 -20.92 -2.18 -2.97
N ARG A 9 -21.81 -2.42 -3.96
CA ARG A 9 -21.40 -2.73 -5.33
C ARG A 9 -20.67 -1.55 -5.99
N ALA A 10 -21.19 -0.33 -5.82
CA ALA A 10 -20.57 0.87 -6.36
C ALA A 10 -19.19 1.14 -5.74
N GLN A 11 -19.07 1.01 -4.42
CA GLN A 11 -17.79 1.12 -3.70
C GLN A 11 -16.78 0.07 -4.17
N LEU A 12 -17.22 -1.18 -4.34
CA LEU A 12 -16.36 -2.25 -4.83
C LEU A 12 -15.88 -2.01 -6.26
N GLN A 13 -16.76 -1.52 -7.14
CA GLN A 13 -16.37 -1.13 -8.50
C GLN A 13 -15.40 0.04 -8.50
N PHE A 14 -15.60 1.03 -7.64
CA PHE A 14 -14.68 2.16 -7.49
C PHE A 14 -13.31 1.70 -7.00
N LEU A 15 -13.26 0.85 -5.97
CA LEU A 15 -12.03 0.26 -5.44
C LEU A 15 -11.20 -0.39 -6.55
N PHE A 16 -11.84 -1.22 -7.39
CA PHE A 16 -11.13 -1.92 -8.46
C PHE A 16 -10.74 -1.06 -9.67
N ARG A 17 -11.17 0.21 -9.75
CA ARG A 17 -10.62 1.17 -10.71
C ARG A 17 -9.23 1.64 -10.30
N GLU A 18 -8.98 1.73 -9.00
CA GLU A 18 -7.72 2.20 -8.44
C GLU A 18 -6.73 1.06 -8.20
N VAL A 19 -7.21 -0.09 -7.70
CA VAL A 19 -6.36 -1.22 -7.32
C VAL A 19 -6.83 -2.53 -7.96
N PRO A 20 -5.97 -3.28 -8.67
CA PRO A 20 -6.38 -4.42 -9.48
C PRO A 20 -6.64 -5.70 -8.68
N VAL A 21 -6.14 -5.76 -7.44
CA VAL A 21 -6.18 -6.93 -6.57
C VAL A 21 -6.31 -6.48 -5.13
N VAL A 22 -7.18 -7.17 -4.38
CA VAL A 22 -7.29 -7.08 -2.92
C VAL A 22 -7.41 -8.48 -2.33
N THR A 23 -7.26 -8.63 -1.02
CA THR A 23 -7.55 -9.89 -0.32
C THR A 23 -8.98 -9.94 0.21
N THR A 24 -9.49 -11.13 0.49
CA THR A 24 -10.77 -11.32 1.18
C THR A 24 -10.77 -10.69 2.58
N VAL A 25 -9.60 -10.61 3.24
CA VAL A 25 -9.43 -9.90 4.52
C VAL A 25 -9.71 -8.40 4.37
N GLN A 26 -9.18 -7.78 3.33
CA GLN A 26 -9.42 -6.36 3.04
C GLN A 26 -10.90 -6.12 2.75
N LEU A 27 -11.51 -6.94 1.89
CA LEU A 27 -12.95 -6.86 1.59
C LEU A 27 -13.81 -7.07 2.82
N HIS A 28 -13.42 -7.97 3.73
CA HIS A 28 -14.13 -8.18 4.98
C HIS A 28 -14.07 -6.93 5.87
N ARG A 29 -12.90 -6.31 6.04
CA ARG A 29 -12.74 -5.08 6.85
C ARG A 29 -13.52 -3.90 6.28
N LEU A 30 -13.63 -3.81 4.95
CA LEU A 30 -14.43 -2.79 4.27
C LEU A 30 -15.94 -3.11 4.26
N GLY A 31 -16.37 -4.29 4.72
CA GLY A 31 -17.76 -4.72 4.63
C GLY A 31 -18.24 -5.03 3.19
N LEU A 32 -17.31 -5.29 2.27
CA LEU A 32 -17.56 -5.49 0.83
C LEU A 32 -17.55 -6.96 0.39
N LEU A 33 -17.29 -7.91 1.30
CA LEU A 33 -17.19 -9.33 0.96
C LEU A 33 -18.49 -9.88 0.33
N ARG A 34 -19.66 -9.45 0.82
CA ARG A 34 -20.96 -9.84 0.23
C ARG A 34 -21.14 -9.30 -1.18
N ALA A 35 -20.71 -8.06 -1.44
CA ALA A 35 -20.78 -7.47 -2.78
C ALA A 35 -19.89 -8.23 -3.76
N ALA A 36 -18.68 -8.63 -3.35
CA ALA A 36 -17.79 -9.44 -4.17
C ALA A 36 -18.42 -10.80 -4.56
N GLY A 37 -19.07 -11.47 -3.60
CA GLY A 37 -19.83 -12.70 -3.87
C GLY A 37 -21.01 -12.47 -4.82
N SER A 38 -21.77 -11.38 -4.66
CA SER A 38 -22.91 -11.05 -5.53
C SER A 38 -22.52 -10.70 -6.97
N LEU A 39 -21.30 -10.19 -7.16
CA LEU A 39 -20.72 -9.90 -8.48
C LEU A 39 -19.97 -11.10 -9.06
N THR A 40 -19.91 -12.23 -8.33
CA THR A 40 -19.20 -13.44 -8.73
C THR A 40 -17.75 -13.15 -9.13
N LEU A 41 -17.08 -12.27 -8.37
CA LEU A 41 -15.70 -11.89 -8.68
C LEU A 41 -14.78 -13.11 -8.55
N PRO A 42 -13.83 -13.31 -9.47
CA PRO A 42 -12.89 -14.41 -9.37
C PRO A 42 -12.05 -14.28 -8.10
N GLU A 43 -11.82 -15.42 -7.45
CA GLU A 43 -10.99 -15.55 -6.26
C GLU A 43 -9.91 -16.61 -6.49
N ARG A 44 -8.71 -16.39 -5.96
CA ARG A 44 -7.65 -17.41 -5.93
C ARG A 44 -6.86 -17.37 -4.65
N THR A 45 -6.71 -18.52 -4.02
CA THR A 45 -5.91 -18.68 -2.80
C THR A 45 -4.47 -19.05 -3.13
N ARG A 46 -3.51 -18.42 -2.43
CA ARG A 46 -2.07 -18.71 -2.50
C ARG A 46 -1.45 -18.68 -1.10
N ASP A 47 -0.36 -19.41 -0.93
CA ASP A 47 0.49 -19.26 0.24
C ASP A 47 1.50 -18.13 0.00
N CYS A 48 1.55 -17.18 0.93
CA CYS A 48 2.36 -15.96 0.80
C CYS A 48 3.22 -15.75 2.04
N VAL A 49 4.47 -15.37 1.83
CA VAL A 49 5.39 -14.99 2.92
C VAL A 49 5.12 -13.52 3.24
N THR A 50 4.31 -13.25 4.27
CA THR A 50 3.88 -11.89 4.62
C THR A 50 5.02 -10.98 5.06
N ARG A 51 6.14 -11.57 5.51
CA ARG A 51 7.38 -10.88 5.91
C ARG A 51 8.59 -11.62 5.34
N VAL A 52 9.29 -10.99 4.39
CA VAL A 52 10.39 -11.64 3.65
C VAL A 52 11.51 -12.14 4.58
N THR A 53 11.75 -11.44 5.70
CA THR A 53 12.78 -11.81 6.69
C THR A 53 12.35 -12.92 7.66
N GLN A 54 11.12 -13.41 7.58
CA GLN A 54 10.58 -14.46 8.46
C GLN A 54 9.96 -15.57 7.60
N GLN A 55 10.74 -16.58 7.21
CA GLN A 55 10.25 -17.71 6.41
C GLN A 55 9.04 -18.43 7.03
N ARG A 56 8.88 -18.40 8.36
CA ARG A 56 7.69 -18.93 9.07
C ARG A 56 6.44 -18.05 8.96
N SER A 57 6.49 -16.92 8.25
CA SER A 57 5.35 -16.01 8.07
C SER A 57 4.42 -16.39 6.91
N VAL A 58 4.50 -17.64 6.43
CA VAL A 58 3.61 -18.17 5.39
C VAL A 58 2.18 -18.07 5.88
N THR A 59 1.37 -17.32 5.15
CA THR A 59 -0.05 -17.13 5.40
C THR A 59 -0.81 -17.46 4.12
N ARG A 60 -1.88 -18.24 4.26
CA ARG A 60 -2.77 -18.56 3.15
C ARG A 60 -3.70 -17.38 2.89
N LEU A 61 -3.56 -16.74 1.73
CA LEU A 61 -4.30 -15.54 1.35
C LEU A 61 -5.18 -15.81 0.13
N SER A 62 -6.44 -15.41 0.21
CA SER A 62 -7.36 -15.38 -0.92
C SER A 62 -7.37 -14.00 -1.57
N PHE A 63 -7.03 -13.94 -2.85
CA PHE A 63 -6.99 -12.73 -3.65
C PHE A 63 -8.23 -12.64 -4.54
N VAL A 64 -8.81 -11.44 -4.63
CA VAL A 64 -10.00 -11.12 -5.43
C VAL A 64 -9.63 -10.01 -6.42
N ALA A 65 -10.10 -10.14 -7.66
CA ALA A 65 -9.86 -9.18 -8.74
C ALA A 65 -11.07 -9.08 -9.68
N LEU A 66 -11.15 -8.05 -10.52
CA LEU A 66 -12.17 -7.99 -11.58
C LEU A 66 -11.92 -8.99 -12.72
N LYS A 67 -10.64 -9.28 -13.01
CA LYS A 67 -10.23 -10.14 -14.13
C LYS A 67 -9.50 -11.37 -13.60
N ALA A 68 -9.93 -12.55 -14.01
CA ALA A 68 -9.28 -13.82 -13.61
C ALA A 68 -7.82 -13.90 -14.07
N SER A 69 -7.47 -13.25 -15.19
CA SER A 69 -6.09 -13.16 -15.68
C SER A 69 -5.16 -12.45 -14.70
N THR A 70 -5.64 -11.46 -13.95
CA THR A 70 -4.86 -10.79 -12.89
C THR A 70 -4.40 -11.79 -11.83
N LEU A 71 -5.25 -12.77 -11.48
CA LEU A 71 -4.98 -13.81 -10.48
C LEU A 71 -4.07 -14.94 -10.98
N GLN A 72 -3.63 -14.89 -12.25
CA GLN A 72 -2.61 -15.81 -12.77
C GLN A 72 -1.18 -15.37 -12.42
N ARG A 73 -1.00 -14.15 -11.91
CA ARG A 73 0.32 -13.64 -11.49
C ARG A 73 0.93 -14.46 -10.34
N PRO A 74 2.27 -14.44 -10.19
CA PRO A 74 2.94 -15.06 -9.06
C PRO A 74 2.45 -14.55 -7.71
N ALA A 75 2.52 -15.39 -6.68
CA ALA A 75 2.03 -15.06 -5.34
C ALA A 75 2.67 -13.79 -4.77
N GLN A 76 3.98 -13.59 -4.98
CA GLN A 76 4.68 -12.37 -4.53
C GLN A 76 4.13 -11.11 -5.19
N VAL A 77 3.76 -11.18 -6.48
CA VAL A 77 3.20 -10.03 -7.21
C VAL A 77 1.79 -9.72 -6.72
N LEU A 78 0.96 -10.74 -6.47
CA LEU A 78 -0.38 -10.54 -5.89
C LEU A 78 -0.30 -9.95 -4.48
N GLN A 79 0.63 -10.43 -3.66
CA GLN A 79 0.91 -9.91 -2.34
C GLN A 79 1.32 -8.44 -2.39
N HIS A 80 2.23 -8.10 -3.30
CA HIS A 80 2.70 -6.72 -3.50
C HIS A 80 1.54 -5.78 -3.85
N LEU A 81 0.72 -6.17 -4.83
CA LEU A 81 -0.47 -5.39 -5.23
C LEU A 81 -1.48 -5.24 -4.08
N ALA A 82 -1.70 -6.29 -3.28
CA ALA A 82 -2.56 -6.21 -2.10
C ALA A 82 -2.00 -5.27 -1.01
N GLY A 83 -0.67 -5.23 -0.85
CA GLY A 83 0.02 -4.29 0.03
C GLY A 83 -0.14 -2.84 -0.40
N VAL A 84 0.02 -2.56 -1.70
CA VAL A 84 -0.27 -1.24 -2.29
C VAL A 84 -1.73 -0.87 -2.09
N ALA A 85 -2.65 -1.83 -2.28
CA ALA A 85 -4.07 -1.60 -2.05
C ALA A 85 -4.38 -1.25 -0.59
N GLU A 86 -3.75 -1.93 0.38
CA GLU A 86 -3.91 -1.59 1.80
C GLU A 86 -3.39 -0.19 2.11
N ALA A 87 -2.23 0.18 1.54
CA ALA A 87 -1.68 1.53 1.68
C ALA A 87 -2.64 2.59 1.14
N ARG A 88 -3.20 2.35 -0.06
CA ARG A 88 -4.22 3.23 -0.66
C ARG A 88 -5.47 3.35 0.22
N LEU A 89 -5.95 2.24 0.78
CA LEU A 89 -7.12 2.24 1.67
C LEU A 89 -6.87 3.04 2.96
N GLN A 90 -5.66 2.98 3.51
CA GLN A 90 -5.30 3.75 4.70
C GLN A 90 -5.23 5.27 4.46
N LEU A 91 -5.08 5.72 3.21
CA LEU A 91 -5.17 7.15 2.88
C LEU A 91 -6.59 7.71 3.05
N GLY A 92 -7.61 6.84 3.11
CA GLY A 92 -9.01 7.25 3.21
C GLY A 92 -9.58 7.78 1.89
N GLU A 93 -10.59 8.62 1.98
CA GLU A 93 -11.17 9.29 0.82
C GLU A 93 -10.22 10.37 0.31
N LEU A 94 -9.99 10.39 -1.00
CA LEU A 94 -9.17 11.43 -1.63
C LEU A 94 -9.98 12.72 -1.75
N ALA A 95 -9.31 13.85 -1.55
CA ALA A 95 -9.95 15.15 -1.72
C ALA A 95 -10.33 15.39 -3.19
N PRO A 96 -11.30 16.27 -3.48
CA PRO A 96 -11.65 16.63 -4.85
C PRO A 96 -10.42 17.10 -5.65
N GLY A 97 -10.17 16.46 -6.79
CA GLY A 97 -9.03 16.78 -7.66
C GLY A 97 -7.78 15.91 -7.41
N GLU A 98 -7.69 15.24 -6.27
CA GLU A 98 -6.65 14.25 -6.01
C GLU A 98 -6.91 12.96 -6.79
N ARG A 99 -5.84 12.31 -7.26
CA ARG A 99 -5.95 11.04 -8.00
C ARG A 99 -4.89 10.07 -7.55
N PHE A 100 -5.29 8.82 -7.35
CA PHE A 100 -4.38 7.72 -7.18
C PHE A 100 -4.15 7.00 -8.52
N SER A 101 -2.89 6.73 -8.85
CA SER A 101 -2.51 6.04 -10.08
C SER A 101 -1.45 4.99 -9.77
N LEU A 102 -1.67 3.76 -10.27
CA LEU A 102 -0.64 2.73 -10.24
C LEU A 102 0.36 2.96 -11.36
N ILE A 103 1.65 2.91 -11.04
CA ILE A 103 2.69 3.03 -12.04
C ILE A 103 2.90 1.67 -12.71
N ALA A 104 2.43 1.58 -13.96
CA ALA A 104 2.62 0.38 -14.75
C ALA A 104 4.06 0.32 -15.30
N THR A 105 4.81 -0.70 -14.89
CA THR A 105 6.16 -0.99 -15.41
C THR A 105 6.09 -1.58 -16.83
N ARG A 106 5.71 -0.76 -17.82
CA ARG A 106 5.73 -1.15 -19.24
C ARG A 106 7.17 -1.17 -19.77
N GLY A 107 7.92 -2.23 -19.47
CA GLY A 107 9.17 -2.58 -20.17
C GLY A 107 10.41 -1.72 -19.86
N ARG A 108 10.39 -0.85 -18.84
CA ARG A 108 11.60 -0.18 -18.33
C ARG A 108 12.16 -0.89 -17.09
N PRO A 109 13.47 -0.82 -16.81
CA PRO A 109 14.05 -1.34 -15.57
C PRO A 109 13.34 -0.70 -14.38
N SER A 110 12.52 -1.50 -13.70
CA SER A 110 11.53 -1.11 -12.70
C SER A 110 12.10 -0.78 -11.33
N GLY A 111 13.42 -0.66 -11.19
CA GLY A 111 14.08 -0.55 -9.89
C GLY A 111 13.67 0.70 -9.10
N ASN A 112 13.48 1.81 -9.81
CA ASN A 112 13.50 3.15 -9.20
C ASN A 112 12.19 3.93 -9.34
N GLN A 113 11.18 3.37 -9.99
CA GLN A 113 9.83 3.96 -10.01
C GLN A 113 9.06 3.57 -8.74
N PRO A 114 8.18 4.44 -8.22
CA PRO A 114 7.29 4.05 -7.15
C PRO A 114 6.24 3.06 -7.65
N ASP A 115 5.59 2.36 -6.74
CA ASP A 115 4.51 1.43 -7.08
C ASP A 115 3.24 2.15 -7.52
N ALA A 116 3.01 3.31 -6.93
CA ALA A 116 1.90 4.19 -7.24
C ALA A 116 2.28 5.64 -6.98
N GLU A 117 1.43 6.55 -7.44
CA GLU A 117 1.54 7.96 -7.13
C GLU A 117 0.19 8.54 -6.72
N LEU A 118 0.26 9.57 -5.89
CA LEU A 118 -0.86 10.40 -5.52
C LEU A 118 -0.65 11.78 -6.15
N LEU A 119 -1.46 12.09 -7.16
CA LEU A 119 -1.44 13.38 -7.84
C LEU A 119 -2.27 14.35 -7.01
N LEU A 120 -1.60 15.35 -6.43
CA LEU A 120 -2.26 16.37 -5.61
C LEU A 120 -2.45 17.62 -6.48
N GLY A 121 -3.67 17.78 -7.00
CA GLY A 121 -4.05 18.97 -7.75
C GLY A 121 -4.25 20.17 -6.82
N GLY A 122 -3.33 21.13 -6.86
CA GLY A 122 -3.40 22.36 -6.07
C GLY A 122 -3.17 23.63 -6.89
N PRO A 123 -3.69 24.80 -6.45
CA PRO A 123 -3.49 26.08 -7.14
C PRO A 123 -2.04 26.57 -7.15
N SER A 124 -1.16 25.99 -6.31
CA SER A 124 0.27 26.32 -6.21
C SER A 124 1.21 25.38 -6.97
N GLY A 125 0.68 24.45 -7.79
CA GLY A 125 1.47 23.47 -8.54
C GLY A 125 1.21 22.02 -8.10
N TYR A 126 1.75 21.06 -8.86
CA TYR A 126 1.64 19.62 -8.60
C TYR A 126 2.48 19.23 -7.37
N GLN A 127 1.83 18.75 -6.30
CA GLN A 127 2.50 18.21 -5.11
C GLN A 127 2.46 16.68 -5.12
N ASP A 128 2.99 16.08 -6.17
CA ASP A 128 2.85 14.64 -6.37
C ASP A 128 3.59 13.87 -5.28
N GLN A 129 2.95 12.79 -4.81
CA GLN A 129 3.50 11.91 -3.79
C GLN A 129 3.81 10.53 -4.37
N ALA A 130 5.01 10.04 -4.15
CA ALA A 130 5.38 8.66 -4.43
C ALA A 130 4.81 7.72 -3.35
N LEU A 131 4.21 6.60 -3.75
CA LEU A 131 3.83 5.50 -2.87
C LEU A 131 4.65 4.26 -3.21
N GLU A 132 5.36 3.73 -2.21
CA GLU A 132 6.08 2.45 -2.31
C GLU A 132 5.56 1.47 -1.26
N PHE A 133 5.36 0.22 -1.64
CA PHE A 133 5.13 -0.89 -0.73
C PHE A 133 6.39 -1.77 -0.57
N ASP A 134 6.84 -1.90 0.67
CA ASP A 134 8.05 -2.61 1.06
C ASP A 134 7.74 -3.83 1.95
N ALA A 135 7.98 -5.02 1.42
CA ALA A 135 7.86 -6.29 2.14
C ALA A 135 9.14 -6.77 2.86
N GLY A 136 10.21 -5.96 2.87
CA GLY A 136 11.47 -6.25 3.56
C GLY A 136 12.75 -5.89 2.80
N TYR A 137 12.77 -4.86 1.96
CA TYR A 137 13.91 -4.44 1.14
C TYR A 137 15.18 -4.19 1.97
N PRO A 138 16.37 -4.52 1.44
CA PRO A 138 17.63 -4.13 2.05
C PRO A 138 17.75 -2.61 2.16
N LYS A 139 18.49 -2.12 3.17
CA LYS A 139 18.69 -0.68 3.40
C LYS A 139 19.18 0.06 2.15
N LEU A 140 20.15 -0.51 1.44
CA LEU A 140 20.71 0.08 0.22
C LEU A 140 19.61 0.38 -0.82
N ARG A 141 18.71 -0.58 -1.04
CA ARG A 141 17.59 -0.45 -1.98
C ARG A 141 16.56 0.59 -1.53
N VAL A 142 16.35 0.72 -0.21
CA VAL A 142 15.50 1.78 0.35
C VAL A 142 16.09 3.14 -0.01
N ASP A 143 17.37 3.35 0.27
CA ASP A 143 18.06 4.62 0.01
C ASP A 143 18.07 4.96 -1.48
N GLU A 144 18.35 3.98 -2.34
CA GLU A 144 18.31 4.12 -3.81
C GLU A 144 16.93 4.59 -4.31
N LYS A 145 15.86 3.95 -3.84
CA LYS A 145 14.49 4.34 -4.22
C LYS A 145 14.12 5.73 -3.72
N LEU A 146 14.45 6.06 -2.47
CA LEU A 146 14.13 7.37 -1.89
C LEU A 146 14.79 8.51 -2.68
N ARG A 147 16.08 8.38 -2.99
CA ARG A 147 16.79 9.36 -3.82
C ARG A 147 16.18 9.45 -5.21
N ALA A 148 15.89 8.30 -5.83
CA ALA A 148 15.28 8.30 -7.15
C ALA A 148 13.89 8.96 -7.17
N PHE A 149 13.08 8.82 -6.12
CA PHE A 149 11.78 9.51 -6.04
C PHE A 149 11.97 11.03 -5.93
N ALA A 150 12.92 11.49 -5.11
CA ALA A 150 13.25 12.90 -5.00
C ALA A 150 13.76 13.47 -6.34
N GLU A 151 14.65 12.75 -7.04
CA GLU A 151 15.16 13.12 -8.37
C GLU A 151 14.07 13.16 -9.44
N GLN A 152 13.02 12.35 -9.31
CA GLN A 152 11.83 12.38 -10.18
C GLN A 152 10.89 13.57 -9.88
N GLY A 153 11.17 14.35 -8.84
CA GLY A 153 10.42 15.56 -8.49
C GLY A 153 9.24 15.32 -7.55
N TYR A 154 9.12 14.13 -6.95
CA TYR A 154 8.08 13.88 -5.94
C TYR A 154 8.35 14.74 -4.70
N THR A 155 7.35 15.50 -4.28
CA THR A 155 7.43 16.40 -3.10
C THR A 155 7.01 15.70 -1.82
N GLY A 156 6.27 14.59 -1.93
CA GLY A 156 5.92 13.70 -0.83
C GLY A 156 6.35 12.26 -1.08
N ILE A 157 6.70 11.54 -0.02
CA ILE A 157 6.98 10.10 -0.08
C ILE A 157 6.15 9.38 0.98
N LEU A 158 5.31 8.45 0.54
CA LEU A 158 4.58 7.50 1.37
C LEU A 158 5.22 6.11 1.23
N TRP A 159 5.76 5.60 2.32
CA TRP A 159 6.36 4.28 2.37
C TRP A 159 5.53 3.34 3.25
N ALA A 160 4.85 2.39 2.61
CA ALA A 160 4.09 1.37 3.28
C ALA A 160 4.96 0.12 3.51
N THR A 161 4.88 -0.51 4.68
CA THR A 161 5.60 -1.76 4.95
C THR A 161 4.76 -2.80 5.66
N SER A 162 4.93 -4.07 5.31
CA SER A 162 4.33 -5.21 6.04
C SER A 162 5.12 -5.62 7.29
N VAL A 163 6.21 -4.92 7.61
CA VAL A 163 7.06 -5.21 8.76
C VAL A 163 6.95 -4.10 9.79
N HIS A 164 6.04 -4.26 10.76
CA HIS A 164 5.77 -3.25 11.79
C HIS A 164 7.03 -2.72 12.50
N GLY A 165 8.03 -3.57 12.76
CA GLY A 165 9.27 -3.16 13.41
C GLY A 165 10.15 -2.20 12.60
N ARG A 166 9.88 -2.03 11.29
CA ARG A 166 10.65 -1.18 10.40
C ARG A 166 10.10 0.23 10.25
N VAL A 167 8.87 0.50 10.70
CA VAL A 167 8.25 1.82 10.48
C VAL A 167 9.13 2.94 11.02
N GLU A 168 9.54 2.83 12.29
CA GLU A 168 10.35 3.87 12.94
C GLU A 168 11.75 3.97 12.35
N THR A 169 12.40 2.84 12.02
CA THR A 169 13.75 2.87 11.46
C THR A 169 13.77 3.40 10.03
N LEU A 170 12.74 3.11 9.22
CA LEU A 170 12.56 3.71 7.89
C LEU A 170 12.26 5.20 7.98
N PHE A 171 11.40 5.61 8.93
CA PHE A 171 11.08 7.01 9.13
C PHE A 171 12.31 7.82 9.55
N GLN A 172 13.07 7.32 10.53
CA GLN A 172 14.33 7.95 10.94
C GLN A 172 15.32 8.00 9.76
N ARG A 173 15.41 6.94 8.95
CA ARG A 173 16.27 6.94 7.76
C ARG A 173 15.88 8.03 6.75
N MET A 174 14.59 8.22 6.48
CA MET A 174 14.11 9.30 5.61
C MET A 174 14.46 10.68 6.17
N ARG A 175 14.33 10.87 7.50
CA ARG A 175 14.75 12.11 8.17
C ARG A 175 16.24 12.36 8.00
N ASP A 176 17.06 11.34 8.22
CA ASP A 176 18.51 11.44 8.10
C ASP A 176 18.93 11.81 6.67
N LEU A 177 18.35 11.16 5.66
CA LEU A 177 18.61 11.46 4.24
C LEU A 177 18.16 12.88 3.87
N ARG A 178 17.00 13.34 4.35
CA ARG A 178 16.56 14.72 4.14
C ARG A 178 17.49 15.74 4.81
N ALA A 179 17.89 15.49 6.05
CA ALA A 179 18.82 16.35 6.79
C ALA A 179 20.20 16.41 6.14
N ALA A 180 20.62 15.34 5.47
CA ALA A 180 21.84 15.29 4.67
C ALA A 180 21.70 15.95 3.28
N GLY A 181 20.51 16.46 2.91
CA GLY A 181 20.26 17.07 1.61
C GLY A 181 20.12 16.08 0.46
N GLU A 182 19.97 14.78 0.75
CA GLU A 182 19.91 13.71 -0.25
C GLU A 182 18.50 13.49 -0.85
N LEU A 183 17.50 14.21 -0.33
CA LEU A 183 16.10 14.17 -0.79
C LEU A 183 15.65 15.56 -1.24
N PRO A 184 16.22 16.12 -2.33
CA PRO A 184 15.89 17.46 -2.79
C PRO A 184 14.41 17.59 -3.14
N GLY A 185 13.78 18.70 -2.74
CA GLY A 185 12.36 18.98 -3.02
C GLY A 185 11.35 18.14 -2.22
N VAL A 186 11.79 17.14 -1.46
CA VAL A 186 10.90 16.35 -0.60
C VAL A 186 10.57 17.14 0.66
N GLU A 187 9.30 17.51 0.78
CA GLU A 187 8.75 18.28 1.89
C GLU A 187 8.12 17.39 2.94
N ARG A 188 7.52 16.27 2.52
CA ARG A 188 6.74 15.37 3.38
C ARG A 188 7.20 13.94 3.23
N CYS A 189 7.42 13.27 4.35
CA CYS A 189 7.65 11.82 4.37
C CYS A 189 6.70 11.17 5.36
N GLN A 190 6.11 10.05 4.96
CA GLN A 190 5.27 9.23 5.82
C GLN A 190 5.68 7.77 5.71
N VAL A 191 5.81 7.09 6.85
CA VAL A 191 5.93 5.63 6.87
C VAL A 191 4.73 5.03 7.59
N THR A 192 4.12 4.02 6.98
CA THR A 192 2.99 3.31 7.56
C THR A 192 3.17 1.80 7.55
N PHE A 193 2.66 1.15 8.59
CA PHE A 193 2.51 -0.30 8.60
C PHE A 193 1.20 -0.69 7.89
N VAL A 194 1.28 -1.64 6.96
CA VAL A 194 0.11 -2.22 6.29
C VAL A 194 -0.02 -3.70 6.61
N ASP A 195 -1.24 -4.14 6.86
CA ASP A 195 -1.60 -5.53 7.11
C ASP A 195 -2.78 -5.91 6.23
N PHE A 196 -2.59 -6.79 5.26
CA PHE A 196 -3.65 -7.26 4.37
C PHE A 196 -4.03 -8.74 4.63
N TRP A 197 -3.65 -9.29 5.80
CA TRP A 197 -3.75 -10.72 6.09
C TRP A 197 -4.40 -11.08 7.45
N THR A 198 -4.46 -10.15 8.40
CA THR A 198 -5.04 -10.41 9.73
C THR A 198 -6.56 -10.22 9.74
N ALA A 199 -7.34 -11.31 9.73
CA ALA A 199 -8.81 -11.22 9.67
C ALA A 199 -9.50 -10.98 11.03
N HIS A 200 -8.98 -11.58 12.11
CA HIS A 200 -9.72 -11.77 13.36
C HIS A 200 -9.49 -10.70 14.44
N ARG A 201 -8.71 -9.67 14.13
CA ARG A 201 -8.46 -8.54 15.02
C ARG A 201 -8.14 -7.31 14.19
N ASP A 202 -8.34 -6.14 14.78
CA ASP A 202 -7.81 -4.91 14.22
C ASP A 202 -6.26 -4.94 14.30
N PRO A 203 -5.54 -5.01 13.15
CA PRO A 203 -4.09 -5.01 13.16
C PRO A 203 -3.49 -3.66 13.58
N TYR A 204 -4.29 -2.59 13.51
CA TYR A 204 -3.92 -1.20 13.77
C TYR A 204 -4.36 -0.71 15.16
N GLY A 205 -5.12 -1.53 15.90
CA GLY A 205 -5.53 -1.24 17.26
C GLY A 205 -4.37 -1.22 18.27
N HIS A 206 -4.57 -0.47 19.36
CA HIS A 206 -3.61 -0.38 20.47
C HIS A 206 -3.34 -1.76 21.09
N ARG A 207 -2.07 -2.14 21.30
CA ARG A 207 -1.68 -3.43 21.89
C ARG A 207 -1.15 -3.26 23.32
N PRO A 208 -1.89 -3.69 24.36
CA PRO A 208 -1.50 -3.45 25.75
C PRO A 208 -0.17 -4.09 26.18
N ARG A 209 0.20 -5.24 25.60
CA ARG A 209 1.41 -6.02 25.97
C ARG A 209 2.66 -5.67 25.16
N CYS A 210 2.51 -4.81 24.16
CA CYS A 210 3.62 -4.32 23.37
C CYS A 210 3.45 -2.81 23.36
N HIS A 211 4.17 -2.08 24.22
CA HIS A 211 4.14 -0.61 24.36
C HIS A 211 4.54 0.16 23.07
N LYS A 212 4.34 -0.43 21.89
CA LYS A 212 4.53 0.16 20.57
C LYS A 212 3.15 0.65 20.11
N PRO A 213 2.89 1.97 20.10
CA PRO A 213 1.68 2.50 19.49
C PRO A 213 1.64 2.11 18.00
N PHE A 214 0.45 2.21 17.38
CA PHE A 214 0.35 2.24 15.93
C PHE A 214 1.21 3.40 15.43
N VAL A 215 2.32 3.07 14.75
CA VAL A 215 3.28 4.07 14.30
C VAL A 215 2.85 4.50 12.91
N ARG A 216 2.21 5.67 12.83
CA ARG A 216 2.22 6.50 11.62
C ARG A 216 3.17 7.63 11.95
N SER A 217 4.35 7.62 11.35
CA SER A 217 5.33 8.68 11.54
C SER A 217 5.32 9.55 10.29
N SER A 218 5.08 10.85 10.49
CA SER A 218 5.06 11.85 9.42
C SER A 218 5.75 13.13 9.89
N TYR A 219 6.36 13.85 8.97
CA TYR A 219 6.78 15.25 9.14
C TYR A 219 6.51 16.04 7.85
#